data_AF-A0A534BCM3-F1
#
_entry.id   AF-A0A534BCM3-F1
#
_cell.length_a   1.000
_cell.length_b   1.000
_cell.length_c   1.000
_cell.angle_alpha   90.00
_cell.angle_beta   90.00
_cell.angle_gamma   90.00
#
_symmetry.space_group_name_H-M   'P 1'
#
loop_
_entity.id
_entity.type
_entity.pdbx_description
1 polymer ?
#
loop_
_entity_poly.entity_id
_entity_poly.type
_entity_poly.pdbx_seq_one_letter_code
_entity_poly.pdbx_strand_id
1 'polypeptide(L)'
;MPRRAASATGSSCRAFMSRPTVGPSTGTGVSRRSRSTGSILGTASRVAAVRDPAALEREPLRPLVWAAAAFAAGVVLHLDRVPPWVPIAALLLVAWRLAAAVRPIGLPRSAVRTLLAVALIGAVFARFRTLNGLSAGTALLILMSAVKLLETRRQRDQYVVVGAGLFLLLAACLDRQSLARAPLYLLHTWLCCSALAVVAYTSRTPAAVAASGSLDTRTALHLAARTLLLAMPLALALFLFFPRLPGAFWALPRSEEALTGLGDTMSPGSIAQLTASYEIAFRVKFAGAPPPPQERYWRGPVLHRFDGSTWSREPDLYPRQRLQGLGPAYSYRVALEPSQQRWWFSLDTPDRAPDPKVVLTDDYQLIANDPVAQPTSYDALSHTRTRSTEPLSALSRRRDTALPPRNPRSLDLAHELRERAGSDTAFVQAALEFLGTGGF
;
A
#
# COMPACT_ATOMS: atom_id res chain seq x y z
N MET A 1 -28.98 53.54 -11.85
CA MET A 1 -28.60 54.97 -11.91
C MET A 1 -28.58 55.50 -10.49
N PRO A 2 -27.66 56.40 -10.08
CA PRO A 2 -26.46 56.93 -10.77
C PRO A 2 -25.15 56.34 -10.17
N ARG A 3 -24.06 56.14 -10.93
CA ARG A 3 -23.03 57.11 -11.40
C ARG A 3 -22.21 57.70 -10.23
N ARG A 4 -20.88 57.86 -10.28
CA ARG A 4 -19.93 58.07 -11.39
C ARG A 4 -18.48 58.02 -10.86
N ALA A 5 -17.53 57.66 -11.74
CA ALA A 5 -16.25 58.31 -12.09
C ALA A 5 -15.53 59.20 -11.04
N ALA A 6 -14.20 59.26 -10.95
CA ALA A 6 -13.29 59.48 -12.05
C ALA A 6 -11.81 59.23 -11.70
N SER A 7 -11.08 59.10 -12.80
CA SER A 7 -9.65 58.99 -13.08
C SER A 7 -8.78 60.20 -12.72
N ALA A 8 -7.47 59.93 -12.69
CA ALA A 8 -6.43 60.59 -13.50
C ALA A 8 -5.35 61.41 -12.75
N THR A 9 -4.11 60.89 -12.87
CA THR A 9 -2.86 61.55 -13.31
C THR A 9 -2.34 62.82 -12.62
N GLY A 10 -1.04 62.81 -12.33
CA GLY A 10 -0.27 64.03 -12.05
C GLY A 10 1.20 63.78 -11.78
N SER A 11 1.99 63.73 -12.86
CA SER A 11 3.46 63.67 -12.96
C SER A 11 4.20 64.83 -12.27
N SER A 12 5.46 64.61 -11.83
CA SER A 12 6.58 65.53 -12.15
C SER A 12 7.97 64.92 -11.86
N CYS A 13 8.68 64.57 -12.95
CA CYS A 13 9.94 65.19 -13.41
C CYS A 13 11.14 65.36 -12.45
N ARG A 14 12.32 64.82 -12.81
CA ARG A 14 13.32 65.52 -13.66
C ARG A 14 14.51 64.65 -14.08
N ALA A 15 15.02 65.02 -15.25
CA ALA A 15 16.03 64.42 -16.11
C ALA A 15 17.48 64.82 -15.78
N PHE A 16 18.45 64.09 -16.37
CA PHE A 16 19.53 64.65 -17.20
C PHE A 16 20.19 63.49 -18.00
N MET A 17 19.99 63.38 -19.33
CA MET A 17 20.87 63.84 -20.43
C MET A 17 22.27 63.19 -20.43
N SER A 18 22.90 62.76 -21.53
CA SER A 18 22.59 62.71 -22.97
C SER A 18 23.73 61.97 -23.70
N ARG A 19 23.40 61.43 -24.89
CA ARG A 19 24.17 60.64 -25.88
C ARG A 19 25.31 61.45 -26.59
N PRO A 20 25.77 61.08 -27.83
CA PRO A 20 26.64 59.99 -28.32
C PRO A 20 27.80 60.54 -29.21
N THR A 21 28.58 59.70 -29.90
CA THR A 21 28.93 59.89 -31.34
C THR A 21 29.72 58.71 -31.93
N VAL A 22 29.51 58.52 -33.23
CA VAL A 22 30.04 57.49 -34.15
C VAL A 22 31.15 58.11 -35.01
N GLY A 23 32.15 57.33 -35.45
CA GLY A 23 32.93 57.66 -36.65
C GLY A 23 34.26 56.89 -36.81
N PRO A 24 34.66 56.45 -38.02
CA PRO A 24 35.61 55.36 -38.24
C PRO A 24 37.02 55.83 -38.68
N SER A 25 38.04 54.96 -38.62
CA SER A 25 39.22 55.12 -39.47
C SER A 25 39.95 53.81 -39.80
N THR A 26 40.34 53.75 -41.06
CA THR A 26 41.16 52.80 -41.78
C THR A 26 42.63 52.86 -41.35
N GLY A 27 43.34 51.72 -41.46
CA GLY A 27 44.78 51.65 -41.20
C GLY A 27 45.40 50.35 -41.68
N THR A 28 45.67 50.29 -42.98
CA THR A 28 46.56 49.33 -43.66
C THR A 28 47.98 49.36 -43.09
N GLY A 29 48.58 48.19 -42.85
CA GLY A 29 50.00 48.05 -42.50
C GLY A 29 50.52 46.64 -42.81
N VAL A 30 51.48 46.58 -43.73
CA VAL A 30 52.02 45.42 -44.45
C VAL A 30 53.24 44.79 -43.75
N SER A 31 53.54 43.54 -44.12
CA SER A 31 54.84 42.81 -44.02
C SER A 31 55.13 42.11 -42.67
N ARG A 32 55.63 40.87 -42.61
CA ARG A 32 56.62 40.21 -43.47
C ARG A 32 56.52 38.68 -43.39
N ARG A 33 56.71 38.02 -44.54
CA ARG A 33 57.01 36.59 -44.68
C ARG A 33 58.44 36.29 -44.19
N SER A 34 58.64 35.15 -43.54
CA SER A 34 59.86 34.34 -43.73
C SER A 34 59.49 32.87 -43.91
N ARG A 35 59.87 32.32 -45.07
CA ARG A 35 59.91 30.90 -45.38
C ARG A 35 61.05 30.25 -44.60
N SER A 36 60.85 29.04 -44.09
CA SER A 36 61.93 28.06 -43.96
C SER A 36 61.40 26.71 -44.42
N THR A 37 61.91 26.31 -45.58
CA THR A 37 61.81 25.01 -46.22
C THR A 37 62.55 23.97 -45.36
N GLY A 38 61.95 22.81 -45.16
CA GLY A 38 62.58 21.69 -44.45
C GLY A 38 61.79 20.40 -44.68
N SER A 39 61.91 19.84 -45.88
CA SER A 39 61.52 18.46 -46.18
C SER A 39 62.70 17.57 -45.82
N ILE A 40 62.58 16.77 -44.75
CA ILE A 40 63.41 15.58 -44.53
C ILE A 40 62.49 14.43 -44.11
N LEU A 41 62.68 13.34 -44.84
CA LEU A 41 61.98 12.06 -44.85
C LEU A 41 61.35 11.61 -43.53
N GLY A 42 60.07 11.28 -43.62
CA GLY A 42 59.33 10.57 -42.58
C GLY A 42 59.80 9.13 -42.44
N THR A 43 60.31 8.81 -41.25
CA THR A 43 60.28 7.47 -40.64
C THR A 43 59.55 7.59 -39.31
N ALA A 44 58.24 7.79 -39.40
CA ALA A 44 57.35 7.65 -38.25
C ALA A 44 56.68 6.27 -38.34
N SER A 45 57.38 5.24 -37.84
CA SER A 45 56.75 3.98 -37.47
C SER A 45 55.83 4.22 -36.26
N ARG A 46 54.69 4.86 -36.49
CA ARG A 46 53.58 4.79 -35.55
C ARG A 46 52.98 3.40 -35.68
N VAL A 47 53.17 2.62 -34.63
CA VAL A 47 52.40 1.42 -34.32
C VAL A 47 50.92 1.79 -34.43
N ALA A 48 50.33 1.51 -35.58
CA ALA A 48 48.89 1.48 -35.76
C ALA A 48 48.42 0.22 -35.05
N ALA A 49 48.18 0.33 -33.74
CA ALA A 49 47.35 -0.64 -33.04
C ALA A 49 45.97 -0.55 -33.68
N VAL A 50 45.71 -1.45 -34.63
CA VAL A 50 44.37 -1.72 -35.16
C VAL A 50 43.54 -2.15 -33.94
N ARG A 51 42.83 -1.19 -33.34
CA ARG A 51 41.82 -1.47 -32.34
C ARG A 51 40.69 -2.16 -33.07
N ASP A 52 40.51 -3.43 -32.72
CA ASP A 52 39.42 -4.26 -33.20
C ASP A 52 38.08 -3.54 -32.97
N PRO A 53 37.33 -3.14 -34.02
CA PRO A 53 36.09 -2.38 -33.86
C PRO A 53 35.03 -3.15 -33.07
N ALA A 54 35.13 -4.48 -33.03
CA ALA A 54 34.29 -5.35 -32.22
C ALA A 54 34.52 -5.24 -30.70
N ALA A 55 35.68 -4.74 -30.26
CA ALA A 55 35.98 -4.55 -28.84
C ALA A 55 35.32 -3.28 -28.26
N LEU A 56 34.91 -2.33 -29.11
CA LEU A 56 34.32 -1.05 -28.72
C LEU A 56 32.79 -1.12 -28.48
N GLU A 57 32.12 -2.18 -28.94
CA GLU A 57 30.66 -2.34 -28.82
C GLU A 57 30.21 -3.21 -27.63
N ARG A 58 31.14 -3.81 -26.86
CA ARG A 58 30.76 -4.58 -25.67
C ARG A 58 30.39 -3.64 -24.53
N GLU A 59 29.12 -3.65 -24.15
CA GLU A 59 28.63 -2.92 -22.99
C GLU A 59 29.41 -3.25 -21.72
N PRO A 60 29.66 -2.26 -20.84
CA PRO A 60 30.34 -2.53 -19.59
C PRO A 60 29.47 -3.45 -18.72
N LEU A 61 29.98 -4.66 -18.45
CA LEU A 61 29.28 -5.71 -17.68
C LEU A 61 28.99 -5.28 -16.24
N ARG A 62 29.90 -4.53 -15.60
CA ARG A 62 29.78 -4.17 -14.18
C ARG A 62 28.51 -3.33 -13.91
N PRO A 63 28.27 -2.18 -14.57
CA PRO A 63 27.04 -1.40 -14.37
C PRO A 63 25.75 -2.19 -14.60
N LEU A 64 25.73 -3.08 -15.60
CA LEU A 64 24.58 -3.92 -15.89
C LEU A 64 24.30 -4.90 -14.75
N VAL A 65 25.33 -5.56 -14.21
CA VAL A 65 25.20 -6.49 -13.08
C VAL A 65 24.66 -5.77 -11.84
N TRP A 66 25.15 -4.56 -11.54
CA TRP A 66 24.66 -3.79 -10.41
C TRP A 66 23.20 -3.34 -10.59
N ALA A 67 22.83 -2.89 -11.79
CA ALA A 67 21.45 -2.52 -12.09
C ALA A 67 20.51 -3.75 -11.99
N ALA A 68 20.94 -4.90 -12.53
CA ALA A 68 20.20 -6.14 -12.46
C ALA A 68 20.06 -6.65 -11.01
N ALA A 69 21.12 -6.56 -10.20
CA ALA A 69 21.10 -6.94 -8.79
C ALA A 69 20.15 -6.06 -7.97
N ALA A 70 20.18 -4.74 -8.17
CA ALA A 70 19.25 -3.82 -7.54
C ALA A 70 17.79 -4.12 -7.92
N PHE A 71 17.51 -4.40 -9.20
CA PHE A 71 16.18 -4.81 -9.63
C PHE A 71 15.75 -6.17 -9.02
N ALA A 72 16.60 -7.19 -9.08
CA ALA A 72 16.33 -8.52 -8.56
C ALA A 72 16.08 -8.52 -7.05
N ALA A 73 16.86 -7.77 -6.27
CA ALA A 73 16.60 -7.57 -4.84
C ALA A 73 15.22 -6.94 -4.59
N GLY A 74 14.79 -6.04 -5.46
CA GLY A 74 13.45 -5.45 -5.42
C GLY A 74 12.37 -6.49 -5.67
N VAL A 75 12.57 -7.39 -6.64
CA VAL A 75 11.67 -8.53 -6.89
C VAL A 75 11.57 -9.46 -5.67
N VAL A 76 12.69 -9.71 -4.99
CA VAL A 76 12.74 -10.56 -3.78
C VAL A 76 11.86 -10.02 -2.65
N LEU A 77 11.75 -8.69 -2.50
CA LEU A 77 10.85 -8.08 -1.50
C LEU A 77 9.37 -8.40 -1.73
N HIS A 78 8.99 -8.90 -2.91
CA HIS A 78 7.60 -9.17 -3.30
C HIS A 78 7.26 -10.66 -3.42
N LEU A 79 8.16 -11.59 -3.05
CA LEU A 79 7.94 -13.03 -3.19
C LEU A 79 6.67 -13.52 -2.48
N ASP A 80 6.36 -12.97 -1.31
CA ASP A 80 5.20 -13.37 -0.50
C ASP A 80 3.87 -12.76 -1.00
N ARG A 81 3.92 -11.86 -1.99
CA ARG A 81 2.81 -10.99 -2.35
C ARG A 81 2.26 -11.29 -3.73
N VAL A 82 3.14 -11.35 -4.72
CA VAL A 82 2.72 -11.61 -6.10
C VAL A 82 2.68 -13.11 -6.35
N PRO A 83 1.80 -13.61 -7.24
CA PRO A 83 1.80 -15.01 -7.63
C PRO A 83 3.22 -15.47 -8.01
N PRO A 84 3.67 -16.67 -7.57
CA PRO A 84 5.07 -17.10 -7.73
C PRO A 84 5.59 -17.08 -9.17
N TRP A 85 4.70 -17.22 -10.16
CA TRP A 85 5.07 -17.15 -11.58
C TRP A 85 5.64 -15.78 -11.98
N VAL A 86 5.23 -14.68 -11.33
CA VAL A 86 5.68 -13.31 -11.62
C VAL A 86 7.17 -13.12 -11.30
N PRO A 87 7.63 -13.35 -10.04
CA PRO A 87 9.04 -13.22 -9.71
C PRO A 87 9.89 -14.29 -10.41
N ILE A 88 9.39 -15.50 -10.61
CA ILE A 88 10.10 -16.54 -11.37
C ILE A 88 10.37 -16.05 -12.80
N ALA A 89 9.34 -15.57 -13.51
CA ALA A 89 9.50 -15.04 -14.86
C ALA A 89 10.48 -13.85 -14.90
N ALA A 90 10.37 -12.91 -13.95
CA ALA A 90 11.26 -11.77 -13.89
C ALA A 90 12.73 -12.16 -13.64
N LEU A 91 12.99 -13.07 -12.70
CA LEU A 91 14.34 -13.56 -12.40
C LEU A 91 14.93 -14.36 -13.56
N LEU A 92 14.12 -15.14 -14.30
CA LEU A 92 14.56 -15.82 -15.52
C LEU A 92 14.96 -14.83 -16.61
N LEU A 93 14.21 -13.73 -16.79
CA LEU A 93 14.56 -12.68 -17.75
C LEU A 93 15.83 -11.92 -17.35
N VAL A 94 16.02 -11.68 -16.04
CA VAL A 94 17.27 -11.11 -15.49
C VAL A 94 18.45 -12.05 -15.78
N ALA A 95 18.31 -13.34 -15.45
CA ALA A 95 19.35 -14.34 -15.70
C ALA A 95 19.69 -14.45 -17.19
N TRP A 96 18.68 -14.45 -18.06
CA TRP A 96 18.86 -14.43 -19.51
C TRP A 96 19.66 -13.20 -19.97
N ARG A 97 19.31 -12.01 -19.47
CA ARG A 97 20.02 -10.77 -19.82
C ARG A 97 21.49 -10.80 -19.42
N LEU A 98 21.78 -11.28 -18.21
CA LEU A 98 23.14 -11.40 -17.70
C LEU A 98 23.94 -12.46 -18.47
N ALA A 99 23.31 -13.59 -18.79
CA ALA A 99 23.91 -14.63 -19.63
C ALA A 99 24.24 -14.11 -21.04
N ALA A 100 23.34 -13.34 -21.66
CA ALA A 100 23.56 -12.70 -22.96
C ALA A 100 24.61 -11.58 -22.94
N ALA A 101 24.96 -11.06 -21.75
CA ALA A 101 26.06 -10.10 -21.61
C ALA A 101 27.43 -10.80 -21.59
N VAL A 102 27.51 -12.00 -20.99
CA VAL A 102 28.76 -12.77 -20.84
C VAL A 102 29.00 -13.72 -22.01
N ARG A 103 27.93 -14.30 -22.58
CA ARG A 103 27.96 -15.25 -23.69
C ARG A 103 27.44 -14.58 -24.96
N PRO A 104 27.84 -15.05 -26.17
CA PRO A 104 27.35 -14.54 -27.46
C PRO A 104 25.90 -15.00 -27.76
N ILE A 105 25.01 -14.88 -26.78
CA ILE A 105 23.58 -15.20 -26.94
C ILE A 105 22.90 -13.93 -27.45
N GLY A 106 22.23 -14.02 -28.59
CA GLY A 106 21.48 -12.90 -29.14
C GLY A 106 20.33 -12.48 -28.22
N LEU A 107 20.19 -11.18 -27.99
CA LEU A 107 18.99 -10.64 -27.34
C LEU A 107 17.78 -10.83 -28.26
N PRO A 108 16.58 -11.09 -27.69
CA PRO A 108 15.37 -11.26 -28.50
C PRO A 108 15.10 -10.02 -29.35
N ARG A 109 14.65 -10.27 -30.60
CA ARG A 109 14.25 -9.20 -31.54
C ARG A 109 13.14 -8.35 -30.92
N SER A 110 13.05 -7.08 -31.32
CA SER A 110 12.04 -6.14 -30.79
C SER A 110 10.62 -6.71 -30.85
N ALA A 111 10.24 -7.34 -31.96
CA ALA A 111 8.91 -7.96 -32.12
C ALA A 111 8.62 -9.07 -31.08
N VAL A 112 9.59 -9.95 -30.80
CA VAL A 112 9.45 -11.03 -29.80
C VAL A 112 9.26 -10.45 -28.41
N ARG A 113 9.98 -9.37 -28.10
CA ARG A 113 9.90 -8.71 -26.81
C ARG A 113 8.58 -7.94 -26.63
N THR A 114 8.08 -7.29 -27.68
CA THR A 114 6.75 -6.67 -27.67
C THR A 114 5.65 -7.72 -27.49
N LEU A 115 5.74 -8.85 -28.19
CA LEU A 115 4.80 -9.97 -28.03
C LEU A 115 4.84 -10.52 -26.60
N LEU A 116 6.03 -10.69 -26.03
CA LEU A 116 6.21 -11.12 -24.64
C LEU A 116 5.58 -10.10 -23.66
N ALA A 117 5.79 -8.81 -23.87
CA ALA A 117 5.17 -7.77 -23.03
C ALA A 117 3.65 -7.85 -23.06
N VAL A 118 3.05 -7.94 -24.26
CA VAL A 118 1.60 -8.07 -24.44
C VAL A 118 1.07 -9.35 -23.78
N ALA A 119 1.77 -10.48 -23.95
CA ALA A 119 1.41 -11.74 -23.32
C ALA A 119 1.44 -11.67 -21.79
N LEU A 120 2.48 -11.05 -21.20
CA LEU A 120 2.60 -10.88 -19.76
C LEU A 120 1.52 -9.93 -19.19
N ILE A 121 1.18 -8.85 -19.91
CA ILE A 121 0.06 -7.98 -19.55
C ILE A 121 -1.26 -8.77 -19.57
N GLY A 122 -1.48 -9.57 -20.62
CA GLY A 122 -2.65 -10.46 -20.71
C GLY A 122 -2.72 -11.48 -19.57
N ALA A 123 -1.59 -12.07 -19.18
CA ALA A 123 -1.51 -13.01 -18.06
C ALA A 123 -1.83 -12.34 -16.72
N VAL A 124 -1.34 -11.13 -16.49
CA VAL A 124 -1.73 -10.33 -15.30
C VAL A 124 -3.22 -10.03 -15.32
N PHE A 125 -3.76 -9.56 -16.45
CA PHE A 125 -5.18 -9.27 -16.59
C PHE A 125 -6.05 -10.51 -16.34
N ALA A 126 -5.66 -11.66 -16.85
CA ALA A 126 -6.35 -12.93 -16.62
C ALA A 126 -6.34 -13.32 -15.13
N ARG A 127 -5.22 -13.10 -14.43
CA ARG A 127 -5.04 -13.51 -13.02
C ARG A 127 -5.71 -12.57 -12.02
N PHE A 128 -5.63 -11.26 -12.26
CA PHE A 128 -6.12 -10.23 -11.33
C PHE A 128 -7.48 -9.65 -11.74
N ARG A 129 -7.93 -9.86 -12.99
CA ARG A 129 -9.17 -9.29 -13.57
C ARG A 129 -9.22 -7.76 -13.57
N THR A 130 -8.12 -7.11 -13.20
CA THR A 130 -7.89 -5.67 -13.19
C THR A 130 -6.41 -5.41 -13.44
N LEU A 131 -6.09 -4.24 -13.98
CA LEU A 131 -4.72 -3.70 -14.05
C LEU A 131 -4.47 -2.64 -12.97
N ASN A 132 -5.55 -2.19 -12.31
CA ASN A 132 -5.52 -1.18 -11.26
C ASN A 132 -5.46 -1.84 -9.89
N GLY A 133 -4.68 -1.25 -8.99
CA GLY A 133 -4.48 -1.74 -7.63
C GLY A 133 -3.01 -2.08 -7.35
N LEU A 134 -2.64 -2.08 -6.07
CA LEU A 134 -1.24 -2.21 -5.67
C LEU A 134 -0.63 -3.56 -6.09
N SER A 135 -1.38 -4.65 -5.98
CA SER A 135 -0.90 -6.00 -6.34
C SER A 135 -0.73 -6.18 -7.85
N ALA A 136 -1.73 -5.83 -8.65
CA ALA A 136 -1.66 -5.90 -10.11
C ALA A 136 -0.61 -4.92 -10.68
N GLY A 137 -0.57 -3.69 -10.17
CA GLY A 137 0.40 -2.68 -10.55
C GLY A 137 1.84 -3.09 -10.22
N THR A 138 2.07 -3.70 -9.05
CA THR A 138 3.39 -4.24 -8.68
C THR A 138 3.81 -5.37 -9.59
N ALA A 139 2.90 -6.30 -9.92
CA ALA A 139 3.19 -7.40 -10.85
C ALA A 139 3.56 -6.87 -12.26
N LEU A 140 2.80 -5.89 -12.77
CA LEU A 140 3.13 -5.23 -14.03
C LEU A 140 4.48 -4.52 -13.97
N LEU A 141 4.75 -3.79 -12.90
CA LEU A 141 6.02 -3.10 -12.71
C LEU A 141 7.20 -4.09 -12.74
N ILE A 142 7.09 -5.23 -12.04
CA ILE A 142 8.10 -6.30 -12.05
C ILE A 142 8.29 -6.82 -13.48
N LEU A 143 7.22 -7.25 -14.14
CA LEU A 143 7.32 -7.89 -15.45
C LEU A 143 7.78 -6.94 -16.54
N MET A 144 7.22 -5.72 -16.59
CA MET A 144 7.57 -4.72 -17.59
C MET A 144 9.00 -4.22 -17.38
N SER A 145 9.47 -4.09 -16.14
CA SER A 145 10.86 -3.73 -15.86
C SER A 145 11.82 -4.87 -16.23
N ALA A 146 11.43 -6.13 -16.03
CA ALA A 146 12.22 -7.29 -16.47
C ALA A 146 12.30 -7.37 -18.00
N VAL A 147 11.21 -7.09 -18.71
CA VAL A 147 11.21 -6.96 -20.18
C VAL A 147 12.06 -5.77 -20.63
N LYS A 148 11.96 -4.62 -19.94
CA LYS A 148 12.77 -3.42 -20.21
C LYS A 148 14.26 -3.69 -20.00
N LEU A 149 14.62 -4.54 -19.05
CA LEU A 149 16.00 -4.95 -18.81
C LEU A 149 16.62 -5.65 -20.04
N LEU A 150 15.83 -6.39 -20.83
CA LEU A 150 16.26 -6.98 -22.10
C LEU A 150 16.58 -5.95 -23.19
N GLU A 151 16.08 -4.72 -23.07
CA GLU A 151 16.36 -3.60 -23.97
C GLU A 151 17.57 -2.76 -23.57
N THR A 152 18.04 -2.95 -22.35
CA THR A 152 19.01 -2.04 -21.73
C THR A 152 20.30 -2.09 -22.52
N ARG A 153 20.63 -0.99 -23.21
CA ARG A 153 21.90 -0.88 -23.93
C ARG A 153 22.72 0.35 -23.55
N ARG A 154 22.01 1.41 -23.18
CA ARG A 154 22.63 2.68 -22.81
C ARG A 154 22.63 2.84 -21.30
N GLN A 155 23.53 3.69 -20.80
CA GLN A 155 23.58 4.07 -19.39
C GLN A 155 22.24 4.65 -18.91
N ARG A 156 21.51 5.37 -19.78
CA ARG A 156 20.16 5.87 -19.50
C ARG A 156 19.19 4.75 -19.13
N ASP A 157 19.28 3.61 -19.81
CA ASP A 157 18.42 2.46 -19.55
C ASP A 157 18.76 1.83 -18.19
N GLN A 158 20.04 1.82 -17.80
CA GLN A 158 20.48 1.32 -16.49
C GLN A 158 19.90 2.16 -15.34
N TYR A 159 19.83 3.49 -15.48
CA TYR A 159 19.16 4.35 -14.50
C TYR A 159 17.66 4.03 -14.39
N VAL A 160 16.99 3.71 -15.49
CA VAL A 160 15.57 3.31 -15.49
C VAL A 160 15.38 2.01 -14.72
N VAL A 161 16.26 1.02 -14.91
CA VAL A 161 16.21 -0.26 -14.18
C VAL A 161 16.43 -0.07 -12.68
N VAL A 162 17.42 0.74 -12.28
CA VAL A 162 17.66 1.02 -10.85
C VAL A 162 16.49 1.82 -10.25
N GLY A 163 15.94 2.77 -11.01
CA GLY A 163 14.72 3.50 -10.65
C GLY A 163 13.52 2.57 -10.45
N ALA A 164 13.35 1.56 -11.31
CA ALA A 164 12.34 0.53 -11.12
C ALA A 164 12.56 -0.27 -9.83
N GLY A 165 13.80 -0.59 -9.48
CA GLY A 165 14.14 -1.20 -8.17
C GLY A 165 13.77 -0.32 -6.97
N LEU A 166 13.95 1.00 -7.07
CA LEU A 166 13.48 1.95 -6.04
C LEU A 166 11.96 2.07 -6.00
N PHE A 167 11.29 2.01 -7.15
CA PHE A 167 9.82 2.03 -7.19
C PHE A 167 9.22 0.74 -6.64
N LEU A 168 9.88 -0.41 -6.83
CA LEU A 168 9.54 -1.66 -6.15
C LEU A 168 9.69 -1.58 -4.64
N LEU A 169 10.71 -0.86 -4.13
CA LEU A 169 10.84 -0.59 -2.71
C LEU A 169 9.66 0.24 -2.18
N LEU A 170 9.27 1.28 -2.93
CA LEU A 170 8.10 2.09 -2.58
C LEU A 170 6.84 1.23 -2.52
N ALA A 171 6.62 0.36 -3.53
CA ALA A 171 5.51 -0.57 -3.55
C ALA A 171 5.51 -1.55 -2.35
N ALA A 172 6.70 -1.96 -1.87
CA ALA A 172 6.84 -2.81 -0.69
C ALA A 172 6.53 -2.04 0.61
N CYS A 173 6.97 -0.79 0.72
CA CYS A 173 6.69 0.08 1.86
C CYS A 173 5.19 0.42 1.98
N LEU A 174 4.52 0.65 0.84
CA LEU A 174 3.07 0.90 0.79
C LEU A 174 2.25 -0.33 1.21
N ASP A 175 2.78 -1.54 0.98
CA ASP A 175 2.08 -2.76 1.32
C ASP A 175 2.15 -3.08 2.82
N ARG A 176 3.36 -3.19 3.37
CA ARG A 176 3.55 -3.57 4.78
C ARG A 176 4.37 -2.55 5.53
N GLN A 177 3.70 -1.83 6.42
CA GLN A 177 4.30 -0.88 7.36
C GLN A 177 4.72 -1.59 8.66
N SER A 178 5.55 -2.63 8.55
CA SER A 178 6.09 -3.34 9.73
C SER A 178 7.53 -2.91 9.99
N LEU A 179 7.83 -2.59 11.27
CA LEU A 179 9.17 -2.23 11.70
C LEU A 179 10.18 -3.39 11.50
N ALA A 180 9.71 -4.64 11.54
CA ALA A 180 10.55 -5.83 11.33
C ALA A 180 11.18 -5.89 9.93
N ARG A 181 10.56 -5.26 8.93
CA ARG A 181 11.08 -5.21 7.55
C ARG A 181 12.00 -4.02 7.28
N ALA A 182 12.12 -3.08 8.21
CA ALA A 182 12.95 -1.88 8.04
C ALA A 182 14.42 -2.19 7.68
N PRO A 183 15.09 -3.20 8.28
CA PRO A 183 16.45 -3.56 7.88
C PRO A 183 16.57 -4.00 6.42
N LEU A 184 15.57 -4.75 5.91
CA LEU A 184 15.53 -5.20 4.51
C LEU A 184 15.36 -4.02 3.55
N TYR A 185 14.49 -3.07 3.90
CA TYR A 185 14.26 -1.86 3.09
C TYR A 185 15.49 -0.95 3.06
N LEU A 186 16.19 -0.83 4.19
CA LEU A 186 17.45 -0.08 4.26
C LEU A 186 18.54 -0.75 3.42
N LEU A 187 18.68 -2.08 3.53
CA LEU A 187 19.63 -2.86 2.73
C LEU A 187 19.37 -2.70 1.23
N HIS A 188 18.11 -2.78 0.80
CA HIS A 188 17.73 -2.60 -0.59
C HIS A 188 17.99 -1.18 -1.09
N THR A 189 17.69 -0.16 -0.27
CA THR A 189 17.99 1.25 -0.61
C THR A 189 19.48 1.46 -0.77
N TRP A 190 20.30 0.89 0.12
CA TRP A 190 21.75 0.93 0.04
C TRP A 190 22.28 0.24 -1.22
N LEU A 191 21.71 -0.91 -1.60
CA LEU A 191 22.03 -1.59 -2.85
C LEU A 191 21.70 -0.72 -4.08
N CYS A 192 20.51 -0.12 -4.13
CA CYS A 192 20.13 0.79 -5.22
C CYS A 192 21.05 2.01 -5.31
N CYS A 193 21.41 2.63 -4.17
CA CYS A 193 22.34 3.75 -4.14
C CYS A 193 23.75 3.34 -4.62
N SER A 194 24.20 2.15 -4.23
CA SER A 194 25.48 1.58 -4.69
C SER A 194 25.46 1.34 -6.20
N ALA A 195 24.36 0.80 -6.73
CA ALA A 195 24.17 0.60 -8.17
C ALA A 195 24.16 1.93 -8.94
N LEU A 196 23.49 2.97 -8.42
CA LEU A 196 23.53 4.32 -8.98
C LEU A 196 24.94 4.87 -9.03
N ALA A 197 25.73 4.70 -7.95
CA ALA A 197 27.12 5.15 -7.91
C ALA A 197 27.97 4.43 -8.98
N VAL A 198 27.84 3.11 -9.12
CA VAL A 198 28.57 2.36 -10.16
C VAL A 198 28.18 2.81 -11.57
N VAL A 199 26.88 2.96 -11.85
CA VAL A 199 26.38 3.43 -13.15
C VAL A 199 26.85 4.86 -13.45
N ALA A 200 26.82 5.76 -12.47
CA ALA A 200 27.21 7.15 -12.65
C ALA A 200 28.70 7.33 -12.93
N TYR A 201 29.57 6.68 -12.16
CA TYR A 201 31.01 6.89 -12.30
C TYR A 201 31.63 6.14 -13.49
N THR A 202 30.90 5.23 -14.13
CA THR A 202 31.35 4.61 -15.39
C THR A 202 31.31 5.60 -16.57
N SER A 203 30.74 6.80 -16.40
CA SER A 203 30.58 7.81 -17.47
C SER A 203 31.63 8.92 -17.54
N ARG A 204 32.64 8.93 -16.67
CA ARG A 204 33.77 9.87 -16.83
C ARG A 204 34.64 9.37 -17.98
N THR A 205 34.61 10.10 -19.10
CA THR A 205 35.36 9.99 -20.38
C THR A 205 36.44 8.89 -20.52
N PRO A 206 36.61 8.29 -21.71
CA PRO A 206 37.61 7.24 -21.95
C PRO A 206 39.07 7.64 -21.63
N ALA A 207 39.39 8.95 -21.60
CA ALA A 207 40.68 9.46 -21.12
C ALA A 207 40.83 9.40 -19.59
N ALA A 208 39.74 9.51 -18.84
CA ALA A 208 39.71 9.33 -17.38
C ALA A 208 39.59 7.86 -16.97
N VAL A 209 38.94 6.99 -17.76
CA VAL A 209 38.88 5.53 -17.49
C VAL A 209 40.26 4.87 -17.56
N ALA A 210 41.16 5.39 -18.42
CA ALA A 210 42.54 4.92 -18.50
C ALA A 210 43.41 5.36 -17.30
N ALA A 211 43.01 6.42 -16.58
CA ALA A 211 43.74 6.98 -15.44
C ALA A 211 43.08 6.69 -14.08
N SER A 212 41.78 6.36 -14.07
CA SER A 212 40.98 6.05 -12.90
C SER A 212 40.11 4.84 -13.23
N GLY A 213 40.51 3.67 -12.75
CA GLY A 213 39.74 2.45 -12.92
C GLY A 213 38.29 2.63 -12.44
N SER A 214 37.38 1.85 -13.02
CA SER A 214 35.99 1.76 -12.56
C SER A 214 35.92 1.73 -11.03
N LEU A 215 35.00 2.51 -10.42
CA LEU A 215 34.87 2.57 -8.95
C LEU A 215 34.97 1.16 -8.35
N ASP A 216 35.84 1.03 -7.34
CA ASP A 216 35.92 -0.21 -6.59
C ASP A 216 34.59 -0.45 -5.87
N THR A 217 34.20 -1.72 -5.74
CA THR A 217 32.95 -2.12 -5.13
C THR A 217 32.86 -1.61 -3.69
N ARG A 218 33.96 -1.67 -2.93
CA ARG A 218 34.01 -1.14 -1.56
C ARG A 218 33.78 0.35 -1.55
N THR A 219 34.39 1.09 -2.47
CA THR A 219 34.21 2.55 -2.59
C THR A 219 32.77 2.91 -2.92
N ALA A 220 32.12 2.19 -3.84
CA ALA A 220 30.71 2.41 -4.18
C ALA A 220 29.79 2.17 -2.96
N LEU A 221 30.01 1.08 -2.23
CA LEU A 221 29.26 0.75 -1.01
C LEU A 221 29.46 1.80 0.08
N HIS A 222 30.70 2.22 0.33
CA HIS A 222 31.03 3.26 1.31
C HIS A 222 30.42 4.61 0.94
N LEU A 223 30.47 4.99 -0.35
CA LEU A 223 29.85 6.21 -0.83
C LEU A 223 28.33 6.18 -0.57
N ALA A 224 27.66 5.10 -0.96
CA ALA A 224 26.22 4.91 -0.73
C ALA A 224 25.85 4.95 0.76
N ALA A 225 26.63 4.28 1.62
CA ALA A 225 26.42 4.29 3.06
C ALA A 225 26.59 5.71 3.64
N ARG A 226 27.65 6.43 3.24
CA ARG A 226 27.90 7.80 3.68
C ARG A 226 26.78 8.74 3.23
N THR A 227 26.30 8.63 1.99
CA THR A 227 25.19 9.46 1.50
C THR A 227 23.89 9.18 2.24
N LEU A 228 23.59 7.92 2.54
CA LEU A 228 22.41 7.55 3.32
C LEU A 228 22.51 8.04 4.77
N LEU A 229 23.70 7.95 5.38
CA LEU A 229 23.93 8.48 6.73
C LEU A 229 23.78 10.00 6.78
N LEU A 230 24.24 10.72 5.76
CA LEU A 230 24.03 12.17 5.63
C LEU A 230 22.55 12.54 5.38
N ALA A 231 21.77 11.64 4.77
CA ALA A 231 20.33 11.82 4.56
C ALA A 231 19.48 11.48 5.80
N MET A 232 20.02 10.73 6.77
CA MET A 232 19.29 10.33 7.97
C MET A 232 18.72 11.50 8.80
N PRO A 233 19.46 12.59 9.08
CA PRO A 233 18.91 13.72 9.82
C PRO A 233 17.69 14.34 9.14
N LEU A 234 17.74 14.46 7.80
CA LEU A 234 16.61 14.95 7.01
C LEU A 234 15.44 13.96 7.05
N ALA A 235 15.70 12.66 6.91
CA ALA A 235 14.68 11.62 7.00
C ALA A 235 14.01 11.61 8.38
N LEU A 236 14.77 11.80 9.46
CA LEU A 236 14.26 11.87 10.82
C LEU A 236 13.44 13.15 11.04
N ALA A 237 13.91 14.29 10.54
CA ALA A 237 13.14 15.53 10.57
C ALA A 237 11.81 15.36 9.83
N LEU A 238 11.82 14.80 8.62
CA LEU A 238 10.58 14.48 7.91
C LEU A 238 9.72 13.48 8.70
N PHE A 239 10.30 12.44 9.28
CA PHE A 239 9.53 11.46 10.06
C PHE A 239 8.83 12.06 11.30
N LEU A 240 9.49 13.01 11.98
CA LEU A 240 8.98 13.66 13.19
C LEU A 240 8.00 14.80 12.89
N PHE A 241 8.29 15.62 11.88
CA PHE A 241 7.56 16.84 11.59
C PHE A 241 6.56 16.71 10.43
N PHE A 242 6.67 15.68 9.59
CA PHE A 242 5.73 15.51 8.48
C PHE A 242 4.36 15.09 9.03
N PRO A 243 3.29 15.87 8.74
CA PRO A 243 1.97 15.57 9.26
C PRO A 243 1.51 14.23 8.68
N ARG A 244 1.33 13.24 9.55
CA ARG A 244 0.71 11.97 9.19
C ARG A 244 -0.78 12.21 9.01
N LEU A 245 -1.18 12.81 7.89
CA LEU A 245 -2.58 13.06 7.57
C LEU A 245 -3.31 11.72 7.51
N PRO A 246 -4.16 11.39 8.49
CA PRO A 246 -5.00 10.20 8.43
C PRO A 246 -6.16 10.54 7.50
N GLY A 247 -6.27 9.87 6.36
CA GLY A 247 -7.37 10.17 5.44
C GLY A 247 -7.25 9.51 4.08
N ALA A 248 -8.38 9.02 3.60
CA ALA A 248 -8.62 8.19 2.42
C ALA A 248 -8.18 8.75 1.05
N PHE A 249 -7.48 9.90 0.99
CA PHE A 249 -7.11 10.53 -0.29
C PHE A 249 -5.99 9.77 -1.05
N TRP A 250 -5.17 8.98 -0.35
CA TRP A 250 -4.09 8.16 -0.93
C TRP A 250 -4.21 6.67 -0.59
N ALA A 251 -5.22 6.29 0.20
CA ALA A 251 -5.44 4.90 0.57
C ALA A 251 -6.06 4.17 -0.62
N LEU A 252 -5.33 3.21 -1.18
CA LEU A 252 -5.92 2.28 -2.14
C LEU A 252 -6.98 1.46 -1.40
N PRO A 253 -8.24 1.41 -1.89
CA PRO A 253 -9.24 0.52 -1.32
C PRO A 253 -8.68 -0.90 -1.40
N ARG A 254 -8.32 -1.48 -0.24
CA ARG A 254 -7.93 -2.88 -0.17
C ARG A 254 -9.21 -3.68 -0.42
N SER A 255 -9.17 -4.48 -1.48
CA SER A 255 -10.24 -5.39 -1.87
C SER A 255 -10.62 -6.30 -0.69
N GLU A 256 -11.92 -6.53 -0.57
CA GLU A 256 -12.69 -7.28 0.44
C GLU A 256 -12.35 -8.78 0.51
N GLU A 257 -11.08 -9.16 0.37
CA GLU A 257 -10.64 -10.54 0.57
C GLU A 257 -10.37 -10.78 2.06
N ALA A 258 -11.42 -11.30 2.71
CA ALA A 258 -11.36 -12.18 3.89
C ALA A 258 -10.29 -11.81 4.93
N LEU A 259 -10.50 -10.68 5.61
CA LEU A 259 -9.93 -10.51 6.94
C LEU A 259 -10.90 -11.14 7.95
N THR A 260 -10.33 -11.98 8.78
CA THR A 260 -10.84 -12.82 9.88
C THR A 260 -11.67 -12.04 10.92
N GLY A 261 -12.77 -11.43 10.50
CA GLY A 261 -13.65 -10.62 11.34
C GLY A 261 -15.13 -10.92 11.13
N LEU A 262 -15.95 -10.54 12.12
CA LEU A 262 -17.41 -10.57 12.00
C LEU A 262 -17.83 -9.55 10.94
N GLY A 263 -18.49 -10.02 9.88
CA GLY A 263 -19.00 -9.18 8.79
C GLY A 263 -20.45 -8.76 8.99
N ASP A 264 -20.97 -8.01 8.01
CA ASP A 264 -22.36 -7.50 8.00
C ASP A 264 -23.39 -8.58 7.63
N THR A 265 -22.94 -9.80 7.33
CA THR A 265 -23.76 -10.95 6.98
C THR A 265 -23.25 -12.22 7.65
N MET A 266 -24.16 -13.16 7.89
CA MET A 266 -23.86 -14.46 8.48
C MET A 266 -24.77 -15.53 7.87
N SER A 267 -24.18 -16.56 7.28
CA SER A 267 -24.86 -17.78 6.85
C SER A 267 -24.42 -18.96 7.73
N PRO A 268 -25.23 -20.01 7.90
CA PRO A 268 -24.80 -21.24 8.57
C PRO A 268 -23.46 -21.75 7.99
N GLY A 269 -22.51 -22.08 8.86
CA GLY A 269 -21.16 -22.50 8.48
C GLY A 269 -20.13 -21.38 8.27
N SER A 270 -20.53 -20.12 8.13
CA SER A 270 -19.59 -18.98 7.97
C SER A 270 -18.67 -18.77 9.19
N ILE A 271 -19.13 -19.12 10.39
CA ILE A 271 -18.35 -19.02 11.64
C ILE A 271 -17.27 -20.11 11.78
N ALA A 272 -17.36 -21.20 11.00
CA ALA A 272 -16.39 -22.30 11.09
C ALA A 272 -14.95 -21.84 10.76
N GLN A 273 -14.81 -20.87 9.86
CA GLN A 273 -13.51 -20.28 9.51
C GLN A 273 -12.97 -19.36 10.61
N LEU A 274 -13.85 -18.63 11.32
CA LEU A 274 -13.48 -17.79 12.45
C LEU A 274 -12.99 -18.61 13.65
N THR A 275 -13.63 -19.75 13.92
CA THR A 275 -13.23 -20.65 15.02
C THR A 275 -11.91 -21.37 14.77
N ALA A 276 -11.46 -21.48 13.52
CA ALA A 276 -10.16 -22.04 13.17
C ALA A 276 -8.99 -21.03 13.28
N SER A 277 -9.29 -19.74 13.48
CA SER A 277 -8.28 -18.69 13.61
C SER A 277 -7.90 -18.45 15.08
N TYR A 278 -6.60 -18.45 15.37
CA TYR A 278 -6.04 -18.08 16.68
C TYR A 278 -5.55 -16.62 16.72
N GLU A 279 -5.92 -15.81 15.73
CA GLU A 279 -5.61 -14.39 15.73
C GLU A 279 -6.34 -13.67 16.87
N ILE A 280 -5.65 -12.72 17.50
CA ILE A 280 -6.22 -11.97 18.62
C ILE A 280 -7.18 -10.93 18.04
N ALA A 281 -8.46 -10.98 18.45
CA ALA A 281 -9.44 -9.97 18.06
C ALA A 281 -9.31 -8.69 18.91
N PHE A 282 -9.25 -8.86 20.24
CA PHE A 282 -9.05 -7.76 21.17
C PHE A 282 -8.59 -8.30 22.54
N ARG A 283 -8.05 -7.40 23.37
CA ARG A 283 -7.72 -7.67 24.78
C ARG A 283 -8.54 -6.75 25.66
N VAL A 284 -8.84 -7.21 26.88
CA VAL A 284 -9.61 -6.42 27.84
C VAL A 284 -8.92 -6.39 29.20
N LYS A 285 -8.90 -5.21 29.80
CA LYS A 285 -8.47 -5.00 31.18
C LYS A 285 -9.62 -4.40 31.98
N PHE A 286 -10.13 -5.16 32.95
CA PHE A 286 -11.13 -4.68 33.89
C PHE A 286 -10.48 -3.78 34.95
N ALA A 287 -11.19 -2.72 35.35
CA ALA A 287 -10.76 -1.86 36.45
C ALA A 287 -10.90 -2.55 37.82
N GLY A 288 -11.91 -3.41 37.97
CA GLY A 288 -12.15 -4.24 39.16
C GLY A 288 -12.16 -5.74 38.85
N ALA A 289 -12.87 -6.51 39.68
CA ALA A 289 -13.07 -7.93 39.44
C ALA A 289 -13.80 -8.15 38.08
N PRO A 290 -13.32 -9.07 37.24
CA PRO A 290 -13.97 -9.37 35.97
C PRO A 290 -15.35 -10.02 36.20
N PRO A 291 -16.32 -9.82 35.29
CA PRO A 291 -17.60 -10.53 35.35
C PRO A 291 -17.41 -12.05 35.36
N PRO A 292 -18.37 -12.83 35.89
CA PRO A 292 -18.41 -14.28 35.72
C PRO A 292 -18.33 -14.67 34.23
N PRO A 293 -17.71 -15.82 33.86
CA PRO A 293 -17.53 -16.21 32.46
C PRO A 293 -18.82 -16.16 31.61
N GLN A 294 -19.95 -16.59 32.17
CA GLN A 294 -21.26 -16.57 31.53
C GLN A 294 -21.79 -15.16 31.20
N GLU A 295 -21.28 -14.12 31.86
CA GLU A 295 -21.64 -12.72 31.60
C GLU A 295 -20.68 -12.03 30.61
N ARG A 296 -19.63 -12.73 30.15
CA ARG A 296 -18.62 -12.17 29.22
C ARG A 296 -19.07 -12.28 27.77
N TYR A 297 -20.32 -11.93 27.49
CA TYR A 297 -20.83 -11.84 26.14
C TYR A 297 -20.38 -10.52 25.51
N TRP A 298 -19.45 -10.62 24.56
CA TRP A 298 -18.93 -9.48 23.82
C TRP A 298 -19.81 -9.24 22.60
N ARG A 299 -20.62 -8.19 22.68
CA ARG A 299 -21.57 -7.86 21.62
C ARG A 299 -20.83 -7.38 20.38
N GLY A 300 -21.00 -8.12 19.29
CA GLY A 300 -20.57 -7.76 17.95
C GLY A 300 -21.74 -7.26 17.10
N PRO A 301 -21.76 -7.54 15.79
CA PRO A 301 -22.86 -7.15 14.93
C PRO A 301 -24.14 -7.90 15.28
N VAL A 302 -25.26 -7.18 15.27
CA VAL A 302 -26.62 -7.76 15.35
C VAL A 302 -27.22 -7.71 13.94
N LEU A 303 -27.79 -8.84 13.53
CA LEU A 303 -28.29 -9.04 12.18
C LEU A 303 -29.81 -9.26 12.26
N HIS A 304 -30.58 -8.28 11.81
CA HIS A 304 -32.04 -8.31 11.91
C HIS A 304 -32.73 -8.97 10.72
N ARG A 305 -32.16 -8.81 9.51
CA ARG A 305 -32.81 -9.25 8.27
C ARG A 305 -32.42 -10.67 7.94
N PHE A 306 -33.39 -11.56 7.78
CA PHE A 306 -33.20 -12.94 7.36
C PHE A 306 -33.83 -13.19 5.99
N ASP A 307 -33.06 -13.70 5.03
CA ASP A 307 -33.54 -14.01 3.67
C ASP A 307 -34.00 -15.47 3.47
N GLY A 308 -33.96 -16.27 4.54
CA GLY A 308 -34.26 -17.70 4.52
C GLY A 308 -33.00 -18.58 4.62
N SER A 309 -31.82 -17.99 4.41
CA SER A 309 -30.53 -18.67 4.53
C SER A 309 -29.48 -17.82 5.27
N THR A 310 -29.49 -16.52 5.05
CA THR A 310 -28.44 -15.59 5.48
C THR A 310 -29.08 -14.48 6.29
N TRP A 311 -28.44 -14.18 7.42
CA TRP A 311 -28.72 -13.02 8.23
C TRP A 311 -27.87 -11.85 7.73
N SER A 312 -28.45 -10.66 7.66
CA SER A 312 -27.76 -9.44 7.24
C SER A 312 -28.14 -8.26 8.12
N ARG A 313 -27.23 -7.31 8.24
CA ARG A 313 -27.48 -6.03 8.89
C ARG A 313 -28.46 -5.19 8.10
N GLU A 314 -29.20 -4.34 8.81
CA GLU A 314 -30.04 -3.28 8.25
C GLU A 314 -29.60 -1.91 8.82
N PRO A 315 -29.80 -0.79 8.11
CA PRO A 315 -29.43 0.53 8.61
C PRO A 315 -30.15 0.90 9.92
N ASP A 316 -29.46 1.63 10.82
CA ASP A 316 -30.01 2.09 12.10
C ASP A 316 -30.95 3.28 11.90
N LEU A 317 -32.17 3.00 11.46
CA LEU A 317 -33.24 3.99 11.28
C LEU A 317 -34.32 3.88 12.38
N TYR A 318 -34.03 3.17 13.46
CA TYR A 318 -35.00 2.82 14.49
C TYR A 318 -34.72 3.56 15.81
N PRO A 319 -35.76 3.84 16.62
CA PRO A 319 -35.56 4.44 17.93
C PRO A 319 -34.91 3.41 18.88
N ARG A 320 -33.83 3.82 19.56
CA ARG A 320 -33.19 3.00 20.59
C ARG A 320 -34.15 2.75 21.74
N GLN A 321 -34.31 1.48 22.13
CA GLN A 321 -35.08 1.13 23.32
C GLN A 321 -34.32 1.52 24.58
N ARG A 322 -34.96 2.19 25.54
CA ARG A 322 -34.33 2.51 26.84
C ARG A 322 -34.22 1.26 27.71
N LEU A 323 -32.99 0.95 28.10
CA LEU A 323 -32.67 -0.15 29.00
C LEU A 323 -32.19 0.42 30.34
N GLN A 324 -32.64 -0.22 31.42
CA GLN A 324 -32.14 0.02 32.77
C GLN A 324 -31.13 -1.06 33.13
N GLY A 325 -29.91 -0.66 33.51
CA GLY A 325 -28.90 -1.55 34.05
C GLY A 325 -29.34 -2.18 35.38
N LEU A 326 -29.21 -3.49 35.49
CA LEU A 326 -29.44 -4.26 36.70
C LEU A 326 -28.10 -4.77 37.26
N GLY A 327 -27.89 -4.62 38.57
CA GLY A 327 -26.66 -5.06 39.21
C GLY A 327 -25.44 -4.17 38.90
N PRO A 328 -24.21 -4.71 39.01
CA PRO A 328 -23.01 -3.89 38.90
C PRO A 328 -22.73 -3.43 37.47
N ALA A 329 -22.23 -2.20 37.33
CA ALA A 329 -21.62 -1.73 36.10
C ALA A 329 -20.15 -2.15 36.05
N TYR A 330 -19.70 -2.64 34.90
CA TYR A 330 -18.31 -3.04 34.69
C TYR A 330 -17.57 -1.97 33.88
N SER A 331 -16.55 -1.37 34.49
CA SER A 331 -15.62 -0.48 33.83
C SER A 331 -14.39 -1.25 33.35
N TYR A 332 -14.05 -1.10 32.08
CA TYR A 332 -12.94 -1.81 31.47
C TYR A 332 -12.36 -1.04 30.29
N ARG A 333 -11.10 -1.35 29.98
CA ARG A 333 -10.39 -0.87 28.80
C ARG A 333 -10.29 -1.99 27.78
N VAL A 334 -10.69 -1.71 26.55
CA VAL A 334 -10.50 -2.60 25.40
C VAL A 334 -9.28 -2.13 24.61
N ALA A 335 -8.48 -3.08 24.14
CA ALA A 335 -7.44 -2.90 23.13
C ALA A 335 -7.83 -3.75 21.92
N LEU A 336 -8.42 -3.10 20.92
CA LEU A 336 -8.96 -3.68 19.70
C LEU A 336 -7.87 -3.79 18.64
N GLU A 337 -7.70 -4.98 18.06
CA GLU A 337 -6.77 -5.20 16.96
C GLU A 337 -7.38 -4.72 15.63
N PRO A 338 -6.57 -4.43 14.60
CA PRO A 338 -7.06 -3.99 13.30
C PRO A 338 -7.94 -5.05 12.62
N SER A 339 -9.25 -4.81 12.54
CA SER A 339 -10.20 -5.73 11.90
C SER A 339 -10.58 -5.30 10.48
N GLN A 340 -10.27 -4.05 10.08
CA GLN A 340 -10.82 -3.41 8.88
C GLN A 340 -12.36 -3.39 8.83
N GLN A 341 -13.01 -3.67 9.97
CA GLN A 341 -14.45 -3.55 10.16
C GLN A 341 -14.76 -2.31 11.00
N ARG A 342 -16.03 -1.91 11.01
CA ARG A 342 -16.49 -0.75 11.79
C ARG A 342 -16.92 -1.12 13.21
N TRP A 343 -16.94 -2.41 13.54
CA TRP A 343 -17.39 -2.94 14.82
C TRP A 343 -16.41 -2.64 15.94
N TRP A 344 -16.91 -2.00 17.00
CA TRP A 344 -16.25 -1.95 18.30
C TRP A 344 -16.99 -2.90 19.23
N PHE A 345 -16.24 -3.60 20.08
CA PHE A 345 -16.80 -4.62 20.96
C PHE A 345 -17.00 -4.07 22.38
N SER A 346 -18.13 -4.41 22.99
CA SER A 346 -18.43 -4.11 24.39
C SER A 346 -19.06 -5.32 25.06
N LEU A 347 -19.00 -5.36 26.39
CA LEU A 347 -19.85 -6.26 27.16
C LEU A 347 -21.30 -5.87 26.93
N ASP A 348 -22.10 -6.87 26.54
CA ASP A 348 -23.55 -6.85 26.32
C ASP A 348 -24.18 -5.47 26.05
N THR A 349 -24.44 -4.67 27.09
CA THR A 349 -25.07 -3.35 26.95
C THR A 349 -24.14 -2.23 27.43
N PRO A 350 -23.47 -1.47 26.53
CA PRO A 350 -22.71 -0.28 26.88
C PRO A 350 -23.62 0.91 27.21
N ASP A 351 -23.22 1.70 28.22
CA ASP A 351 -23.98 2.88 28.65
C ASP A 351 -23.95 4.01 27.63
N ARG A 352 -22.82 4.16 26.94
CA ARG A 352 -22.56 5.24 25.99
C ARG A 352 -21.50 4.84 24.98
N ALA A 353 -21.45 5.59 23.87
CA ALA A 353 -20.34 5.52 22.95
C ALA A 353 -19.03 5.97 23.65
N PRO A 354 -17.93 5.20 23.49
CA PRO A 354 -16.67 5.50 24.15
C PRO A 354 -15.85 6.60 23.45
N ASP A 355 -16.14 6.87 22.17
CA ASP A 355 -15.44 7.85 21.35
C ASP A 355 -16.45 8.62 20.47
N PRO A 356 -16.25 9.93 20.19
CA PRO A 356 -17.14 10.71 19.32
C PRO A 356 -17.30 10.18 17.88
N LYS A 357 -16.35 9.39 17.40
CA LYS A 357 -16.40 8.77 16.06
C LYS A 357 -17.22 7.48 16.03
N VAL A 358 -17.69 7.03 17.20
CA VAL A 358 -18.43 5.80 17.38
C VAL A 358 -19.87 6.14 17.70
N VAL A 359 -20.77 5.56 16.92
CA VAL A 359 -22.20 5.64 17.12
C VAL A 359 -22.63 4.44 17.94
N LEU A 360 -23.40 4.71 19.00
CA LEU A 360 -24.17 3.67 19.70
C LEU A 360 -25.50 3.50 18.95
N THR A 361 -25.81 2.30 18.49
CA THR A 361 -26.98 2.03 17.63
C THR A 361 -28.29 1.84 18.43
N ASP A 362 -29.41 1.55 17.76
CA ASP A 362 -30.69 1.29 18.44
C ASP A 362 -30.72 -0.01 19.25
N ASP A 363 -29.83 -0.94 18.91
CA ASP A 363 -29.66 -2.26 19.50
C ASP A 363 -28.33 -2.42 20.23
N TYR A 364 -27.76 -1.30 20.69
CA TYR A 364 -26.61 -1.22 21.59
C TYR A 364 -25.28 -1.77 21.01
N GLN A 365 -25.13 -1.75 19.69
CA GLN A 365 -23.85 -1.96 19.02
C GLN A 365 -23.01 -0.68 19.03
N LEU A 366 -21.69 -0.83 19.02
CA LEU A 366 -20.76 0.28 18.84
C LEU A 366 -20.19 0.23 17.41
N ILE A 367 -20.48 1.27 16.62
CA ILE A 367 -20.09 1.33 15.20
C ILE A 367 -19.30 2.60 14.93
N ALA A 368 -18.07 2.44 14.48
CA ALA A 368 -17.26 3.56 14.03
C ALA A 368 -17.66 4.06 12.64
N ASN A 369 -17.53 5.37 12.41
CA ASN A 369 -17.71 5.96 11.08
C ASN A 369 -16.68 5.42 10.08
N ASP A 370 -15.46 5.16 10.55
CA ASP A 370 -14.34 4.65 9.77
C ASP A 370 -13.97 3.22 10.21
N PRO A 371 -13.50 2.35 9.31
CA PRO A 371 -12.97 1.04 9.67
C PRO A 371 -11.80 1.11 10.66
N VAL A 372 -11.72 0.14 11.58
CA VAL A 372 -10.63 -0.01 12.54
C VAL A 372 -9.38 -0.54 11.81
N ALA A 373 -8.62 0.37 11.24
CA ALA A 373 -7.41 0.06 10.48
C ALA A 373 -6.12 0.03 11.32
N GLN A 374 -6.18 0.51 12.56
CA GLN A 374 -5.04 0.61 13.48
C GLN A 374 -5.47 0.10 14.86
N PRO A 375 -4.52 -0.42 15.67
CA PRO A 375 -4.82 -0.83 17.04
C PRO A 375 -5.44 0.34 17.81
N THR A 376 -6.63 0.12 18.35
CA THR A 376 -7.44 1.17 18.98
C THR A 376 -7.72 0.79 20.42
N SER A 377 -7.56 1.72 21.36
CA SER A 377 -7.89 1.47 22.76
C SER A 377 -8.92 2.47 23.25
N TYR A 378 -9.89 1.96 24.01
CA TYR A 378 -10.98 2.77 24.54
C TYR A 378 -11.46 2.24 25.88
N ASP A 379 -11.98 3.15 26.70
CA ASP A 379 -12.62 2.84 27.96
C ASP A 379 -14.13 2.70 27.75
N ALA A 380 -14.71 1.66 28.31
CA ALA A 380 -16.14 1.40 28.24
C ALA A 380 -16.71 1.09 29.63
N LEU A 381 -18.00 1.37 29.77
CA LEU A 381 -18.82 1.07 30.93
C LEU A 381 -20.06 0.35 30.42
N SER A 382 -20.30 -0.86 30.92
CA SER A 382 -21.42 -1.70 30.49
C SER A 382 -22.11 -2.38 31.66
N HIS A 383 -23.39 -2.69 31.45
CA HIS A 383 -24.17 -3.60 32.28
C HIS A 383 -24.38 -4.93 31.53
N THR A 384 -24.21 -6.05 32.25
CA THR A 384 -24.41 -7.41 31.72
C THR A 384 -25.83 -7.93 31.93
N ARG A 385 -26.58 -7.27 32.82
CA ARG A 385 -27.99 -7.55 33.05
C ARG A 385 -28.75 -6.25 32.86
N THR A 386 -29.74 -6.26 32.00
CA THR A 386 -30.55 -5.09 31.70
C THR A 386 -32.02 -5.45 31.66
N ARG A 387 -32.86 -4.47 31.91
CA ARG A 387 -34.31 -4.58 31.78
C ARG A 387 -34.80 -3.46 30.89
N SER A 388 -35.65 -3.78 29.92
CA SER A 388 -36.32 -2.75 29.15
C SER A 388 -37.33 -1.98 30.00
N THR A 389 -37.30 -0.65 29.92
CA THR A 389 -38.23 0.24 30.61
C THR A 389 -39.47 0.55 29.79
N GLU A 390 -39.44 0.32 28.48
CA GLU A 390 -40.49 0.72 27.53
C GLU A 390 -40.79 -0.41 26.55
N PRO A 391 -42.06 -0.56 26.10
CA PRO A 391 -42.39 -1.56 25.09
C PRO A 391 -41.65 -1.28 23.78
N LEU A 392 -41.32 -2.36 23.05
CA LEU A 392 -40.66 -2.26 21.76
C LEU A 392 -41.51 -1.47 20.76
N SER A 393 -40.89 -0.59 19.99
CA SER A 393 -41.57 0.21 18.97
C SER A 393 -42.26 -0.68 17.93
N ALA A 394 -43.35 -0.20 17.32
CA ALA A 394 -44.04 -0.96 16.27
C ALA A 394 -43.14 -1.23 15.04
N LEU A 395 -42.24 -0.30 14.70
CA LEU A 395 -41.29 -0.46 13.60
C LEU A 395 -40.24 -1.53 13.92
N SER A 396 -39.61 -1.46 15.09
CA SER A 396 -38.64 -2.47 15.54
C SER A 396 -39.29 -3.85 15.65
N ARG A 397 -40.52 -3.92 16.17
CA ARG A 397 -41.29 -5.19 16.24
C ARG A 397 -41.54 -5.76 14.85
N ARG A 398 -41.96 -4.95 13.87
CA ARG A 398 -42.18 -5.40 12.49
C ARG A 398 -40.88 -5.91 11.86
N ARG A 399 -39.77 -5.22 12.07
CA ARG A 399 -38.43 -5.65 11.62
C ARG A 399 -38.08 -7.03 12.20
N ASP A 400 -38.16 -7.16 13.52
CA ASP A 400 -37.70 -8.36 14.23
C ASP A 400 -38.65 -9.56 14.09
N THR A 401 -39.84 -9.36 13.50
CA THR A 401 -40.80 -10.42 13.18
C THR A 401 -40.96 -10.67 11.68
N ALA A 402 -40.21 -9.96 10.84
CA ALA A 402 -40.24 -10.15 9.39
C ALA A 402 -39.58 -11.49 9.02
N LEU A 403 -40.35 -12.36 8.38
CA LEU A 403 -39.89 -13.66 7.91
C LEU A 403 -40.20 -13.85 6.42
N PRO A 404 -39.28 -14.42 5.63
CA PRO A 404 -39.55 -14.80 4.25
C PRO A 404 -40.45 -16.05 4.21
N PRO A 405 -41.21 -16.27 3.10
CA PRO A 405 -42.04 -17.46 2.93
C PRO A 405 -41.19 -18.71 2.60
N ARG A 406 -40.35 -19.14 3.54
CA ARG A 406 -39.48 -20.33 3.48
C ARG A 406 -39.54 -21.10 4.81
N ASN A 407 -38.99 -22.32 4.84
CA ASN A 407 -38.85 -23.18 6.02
C ASN A 407 -40.18 -23.53 6.73
N PRO A 408 -41.17 -24.16 6.05
CA PRO A 408 -42.49 -24.44 6.62
C PRO A 408 -42.44 -25.29 7.89
N ARG A 409 -41.56 -26.30 7.95
CA ARG A 409 -41.41 -27.15 9.14
C ARG A 409 -40.98 -26.38 10.39
N SER A 410 -40.15 -25.34 10.23
CA SER A 410 -39.73 -24.49 11.34
C SER A 410 -40.86 -23.58 11.81
N LEU A 411 -41.71 -23.13 10.89
CA LEU A 411 -42.92 -22.37 11.23
C LEU A 411 -43.93 -23.24 11.96
N ASP A 412 -44.19 -24.46 11.47
CA ASP A 412 -45.10 -25.42 12.11
C ASP A 412 -44.63 -25.74 13.54
N LEU A 413 -43.34 -26.00 13.73
CA LEU A 413 -42.74 -26.20 15.05
C LEU A 413 -42.93 -24.98 15.96
N ALA A 414 -42.70 -23.76 15.44
CA ALA A 414 -42.89 -22.54 16.21
C ALA A 414 -44.35 -22.35 16.64
N HIS A 415 -45.32 -22.69 15.77
CA HIS A 415 -46.74 -22.68 16.11
C HIS A 415 -47.07 -23.72 17.19
N GLU A 416 -46.60 -24.96 17.06
CA GLU A 416 -46.84 -26.04 18.02
C GLU A 416 -46.26 -25.71 19.41
N LEU A 417 -45.06 -25.11 19.45
CA LEU A 417 -44.44 -24.64 20.70
C LEU A 417 -45.22 -23.46 21.29
N ARG A 418 -45.73 -22.55 20.46
CA ARG A 418 -46.51 -21.38 20.91
C ARG A 418 -47.87 -21.77 21.46
N GLU A 419 -48.56 -22.73 20.84
CA GLU A 419 -49.86 -23.22 21.32
C GLU A 419 -49.75 -23.88 22.70
N ARG A 420 -48.63 -24.55 22.98
CA ARG A 420 -48.33 -25.14 24.29
C ARG A 420 -47.87 -24.13 25.33
N ALA A 421 -47.35 -22.98 24.89
CA ALA A 421 -46.82 -21.96 25.77
C ALA A 421 -47.86 -20.90 26.15
N GLY A 422 -48.18 -20.79 27.44
CA GLY A 422 -49.11 -19.77 27.96
C GLY A 422 -48.55 -18.34 28.02
N SER A 423 -47.26 -18.13 27.73
CA SER A 423 -46.60 -16.81 27.75
C SER A 423 -45.36 -16.76 26.85
N ASP A 424 -44.86 -15.57 26.55
CA ASP A 424 -43.63 -15.37 25.78
C ASP A 424 -42.41 -16.01 26.46
N THR A 425 -42.32 -15.92 27.79
CA THR A 425 -41.25 -16.56 28.57
C THR A 425 -41.34 -18.09 28.52
N ALA A 426 -42.56 -18.64 28.63
CA ALA A 426 -42.77 -20.08 28.50
C ALA A 426 -42.42 -20.58 27.10
N PHE A 427 -42.72 -19.79 26.06
CA PHE A 427 -42.37 -20.12 24.68
C PHE A 427 -40.85 -20.18 24.48
N VAL A 428 -40.11 -19.18 25.00
CA VAL A 428 -38.64 -19.17 24.94
C VAL A 428 -38.06 -20.37 25.69
N GLN A 429 -38.59 -20.70 26.87
CA GLN A 429 -38.15 -21.87 27.63
C GLN A 429 -38.38 -23.17 26.86
N ALA A 430 -39.57 -23.35 26.26
CA ALA A 430 -39.88 -24.52 25.45
C ALA A 430 -38.97 -24.64 24.22
N ALA A 431 -38.64 -23.53 23.57
CA ALA A 431 -37.69 -23.53 22.45
C ALA A 431 -36.26 -23.92 22.90
N LEU A 432 -35.80 -23.41 24.05
CA LEU A 432 -34.51 -23.79 24.63
C LEU A 432 -34.47 -25.26 25.04
N GLU A 433 -35.55 -25.78 25.61
CA GLU A 433 -35.68 -27.19 25.97
C GLU A 433 -35.67 -28.10 24.74
N PHE A 434 -36.37 -27.71 23.67
CA PHE A 434 -36.33 -28.42 22.39
C PHE A 434 -34.90 -28.50 21.83
N LEU A 435 -34.13 -27.41 21.89
CA LEU A 435 -32.73 -27.42 21.45
C LEU A 435 -31.85 -28.28 22.37
N GLY A 436 -32.09 -28.26 23.68
CA GLY A 436 -31.31 -29.03 24.65
C GLY A 436 -31.58 -30.54 24.66
N THR A 437 -32.79 -30.96 24.29
CA THR A 437 -33.22 -32.38 24.31
C THR A 437 -33.33 -33.02 22.92
N GLY A 438 -33.35 -32.21 21.87
CA GLY A 438 -33.56 -32.65 20.47
C GLY A 438 -32.39 -33.33 19.78
N GLY A 439 -31.26 -33.55 20.47
CA GLY A 439 -30.11 -34.30 19.95
C GLY A 439 -29.15 -33.49 19.05
N PHE A 440 -28.99 -32.19 19.32
CA PHE A 440 -28.07 -31.29 18.60
C PHE A 440 -26.70 -31.17 19.25
#